data_AF-A0A516SGE3-F1
#
_entry.id   AF-A0A516SGE3-F1
#
_cell.length_a   1.000
_cell.length_b   1.000
_cell.length_c   1.000
_cell.angle_alpha   90.00
_cell.angle_beta   90.00
_cell.angle_gamma   90.00
#
_symmetry.space_group_name_H-M   'P 1'
#
loop_
_entity.id
_entity.type
_entity.pdbx_description
1 polymer ?
#
loop_
_entity_poly.entity_id
_entity_poly.type
_entity_poly.pdbx_seq_one_letter_code
_entity_poly.pdbx_strand_id
1 'polypeptide(L)'
;MERIQSINIARIAWCCTDRGITPEDLAREVGISPASVEKIMSGDLGLTFNQLKQIAEFCGRGVLFFLEAGPVNEEQVHTPQFRTLANQKPELSAKVKALIERVERQRAVFLNLRDELDNGELARFDPPVLGGFTLNEAAEVVRRWLGLPDRNDFDNYRRALEARGLLVFRSNGYQGPWQIAKESPILGFSLYDAQCPVIVIKKQAAETQQSFTLMHELGHLLLHKTSSIDDDNDLHSHDGYEQDANKFAGYLLVPDSFLLSIRDEGRPNEVTELDDWMAPQRKAWGVSGEVILRRLMDAGRLNRAVYAAYRAWRQQLPTLNADDGGSRAFRNREPKHIFGEVYVKTVLDALSMRHITLAKASSYLDNLTIKDLHKLEQYYAVV
;
A
#
# COMPACT_ATOMS: atom_id res chain seq x y z
N MET A 1 9.01 -33.03 27.47
CA MET A 1 8.16 -31.88 27.13
C MET A 1 6.80 -32.41 26.71
N GLU A 2 5.74 -31.87 27.29
CA GLU A 2 4.37 -32.25 26.96
C GLU A 2 4.06 -31.86 25.50
N ARG A 3 3.42 -32.78 24.77
CA ARG A 3 3.10 -32.62 23.35
C ARG A 3 1.59 -32.55 23.19
N ILE A 4 1.14 -31.56 22.44
CA ILE A 4 -0.25 -31.38 22.05
C ILE A 4 -0.51 -32.38 20.92
N GLN A 5 -1.39 -33.36 21.15
CA GLN A 5 -1.72 -34.40 20.16
C GLN A 5 -2.87 -33.97 19.23
N SER A 6 -3.77 -33.11 19.71
CA SER A 6 -4.95 -32.65 18.97
C SER A 6 -4.61 -31.48 18.03
N ILE A 7 -3.76 -31.73 17.04
CA ILE A 7 -3.36 -30.74 16.04
C ILE A 7 -4.10 -31.04 14.74
N ASN A 8 -4.67 -29.99 14.14
CA ASN A 8 -5.28 -30.08 12.83
C ASN A 8 -4.21 -29.93 11.73
N ILE A 9 -3.70 -31.08 11.29
CA ILE A 9 -2.66 -31.16 10.25
C ILE A 9 -3.15 -30.59 8.92
N ALA A 10 -4.43 -30.77 8.58
CA ALA A 10 -5.00 -30.23 7.35
C ALA A 10 -4.88 -28.70 7.29
N ARG A 11 -4.95 -28.03 8.45
CA ARG A 11 -4.76 -26.57 8.53
C ARG A 11 -3.29 -26.15 8.41
N ILE A 12 -2.34 -26.98 8.88
CA ILE A 12 -0.91 -26.78 8.62
C ILE A 12 -0.61 -26.92 7.13
N ALA A 13 -1.12 -27.99 6.50
CA ALA A 13 -1.00 -28.23 5.07
C ALA A 13 -1.58 -27.06 4.27
N TRP A 14 -2.77 -26.59 4.64
CA TRP A 14 -3.40 -25.42 4.04
C TRP A 14 -2.51 -24.17 4.12
N CYS A 15 -1.91 -23.87 5.29
CA CYS A 15 -1.00 -22.73 5.41
C CYS A 15 0.26 -22.84 4.54
N CYS A 16 0.73 -24.07 4.27
CA CYS A 16 1.85 -24.31 3.37
C CYS A 16 1.42 -24.01 1.92
N THR A 17 0.26 -24.53 1.50
CA THR A 17 -0.32 -24.27 0.17
C THR A 17 -0.58 -22.78 -0.05
N ASP A 18 -1.20 -22.09 0.91
CA ASP A 18 -1.51 -20.66 0.85
C ASP A 18 -0.25 -19.79 0.65
N ARG A 19 0.87 -20.22 1.26
CA ARG A 19 2.20 -19.60 1.12
C ARG A 19 3.03 -20.10 -0.05
N GLY A 20 2.59 -21.12 -0.78
CA GLY A 20 3.34 -21.73 -1.88
C GLY A 20 4.63 -22.43 -1.43
N ILE A 21 4.67 -23.00 -0.22
CA ILE A 21 5.81 -23.74 0.32
C ILE A 21 5.42 -25.19 0.65
N THR A 22 6.41 -26.08 0.84
CA THR A 22 6.12 -27.43 1.32
C THR A 22 6.13 -27.50 2.86
N PRO A 23 5.55 -28.54 3.48
CA PRO A 23 5.67 -28.79 4.91
C PRO A 23 7.13 -28.90 5.39
N GLU A 24 8.02 -29.43 4.55
CA GLU A 24 9.46 -29.51 4.83
C GLU A 24 10.13 -28.14 4.83
N ASP A 25 9.71 -27.23 3.94
CA ASP A 25 10.19 -25.84 3.95
C ASP A 25 9.70 -25.12 5.21
N LEU A 26 8.42 -25.24 5.56
CA LEU A 26 7.87 -24.71 6.81
C LEU A 26 8.70 -25.17 8.01
N ALA A 27 8.98 -26.47 8.08
CA ALA A 27 9.73 -27.06 9.16
C ALA A 27 11.17 -26.55 9.26
N ARG A 28 11.83 -26.35 8.13
CA ARG A 28 13.17 -25.77 8.05
C ARG A 28 13.17 -24.37 8.64
N GLU A 29 12.16 -23.57 8.31
CA GLU A 29 11.99 -22.21 8.82
C GLU A 29 11.73 -22.17 10.33
N VAL A 30 10.92 -23.10 10.87
CA VAL A 30 10.62 -23.14 12.31
C VAL A 30 11.59 -24.00 13.14
N GLY A 31 12.61 -24.60 12.51
CA GLY A 31 13.64 -25.39 13.19
C GLY A 31 13.20 -26.80 13.63
N ILE A 32 12.31 -27.44 12.88
CA ILE A 32 11.86 -28.82 13.10
C ILE A 32 12.60 -29.78 12.14
N SER A 33 13.11 -30.91 12.64
CA SER A 33 13.84 -31.87 11.80
C SER A 33 12.92 -32.58 10.80
N PRO A 34 13.38 -32.89 9.57
CA PRO A 34 12.54 -33.51 8.53
C PRO A 34 11.81 -34.78 8.99
N ALA A 35 12.51 -35.65 9.73
CA ALA A 35 11.93 -36.88 10.29
C ALA A 35 10.82 -36.61 11.33
N SER A 36 10.85 -35.47 12.00
CA SER A 36 9.76 -35.06 12.91
C SER A 36 8.56 -34.52 12.13
N VAL A 37 8.79 -33.81 11.03
CA VAL A 37 7.73 -33.23 10.18
C VAL A 37 6.89 -34.31 9.58
N GLU A 38 7.50 -35.34 9.00
CA GLU A 38 6.79 -36.46 8.41
C GLU A 38 5.86 -37.11 9.45
N LYS A 39 6.35 -37.33 10.67
CA LYS A 39 5.55 -37.86 11.78
C LYS A 39 4.48 -36.91 12.30
N ILE A 40 4.71 -35.59 12.23
CA ILE A 40 3.71 -34.58 12.58
C ILE A 40 2.60 -34.58 11.52
N MET A 41 2.97 -34.62 10.23
CA MET A 41 2.04 -34.59 9.11
C MET A 41 1.27 -35.91 8.94
N SER A 42 1.80 -37.04 9.43
CA SER A 42 1.07 -38.31 9.52
C SER A 42 0.18 -38.41 10.77
N GLY A 43 0.35 -37.51 11.74
CA GLY A 43 -0.36 -37.52 13.03
C GLY A 43 0.23 -38.46 14.08
N ASP A 44 1.37 -39.09 13.78
CA ASP A 44 2.08 -39.97 14.72
C ASP A 44 2.83 -39.22 15.82
N LEU A 45 2.99 -37.89 15.68
CA LEU A 45 3.75 -37.07 16.60
C LEU A 45 3.10 -35.69 16.83
N GLY A 46 2.66 -35.44 18.06
CA GLY A 46 2.22 -34.11 18.49
C GLY A 46 3.34 -33.05 18.54
N LEU A 47 2.96 -31.77 18.53
CA LEU A 47 3.86 -30.62 18.66
C LEU A 47 3.97 -30.18 20.11
N THR A 48 5.14 -29.69 20.51
CA THR A 48 5.24 -28.88 21.73
C THR A 48 4.52 -27.53 21.52
N PHE A 49 4.07 -26.89 22.60
CA PHE A 49 3.44 -25.57 22.51
C PHE A 49 4.35 -24.53 21.83
N ASN A 50 5.66 -24.56 22.09
CA ASN A 50 6.62 -23.66 21.45
C ASN A 50 6.71 -23.89 19.93
N GLN A 51 6.74 -25.14 19.47
CA GLN A 51 6.73 -25.45 18.03
C GLN A 51 5.41 -25.01 17.39
N LEU A 52 4.28 -25.27 18.06
CA LEU A 52 2.98 -24.83 17.56
C LEU A 52 2.88 -23.30 17.49
N LYS A 53 3.44 -22.60 18.47
CA LYS A 53 3.54 -21.14 18.48
C LYS A 53 4.40 -20.63 17.32
N GLN A 54 5.57 -21.24 17.07
CA GLN A 54 6.44 -20.87 15.94
C GLN A 54 5.75 -21.10 14.60
N ILE A 55 5.07 -22.24 14.43
CA ILE A 55 4.25 -22.51 13.24
C ILE A 55 3.16 -21.45 13.11
N ALA A 56 2.46 -21.12 14.19
CA ALA A 56 1.40 -20.13 14.17
C ALA A 56 1.90 -18.73 13.79
N GLU A 57 3.02 -18.29 14.36
CA GLU A 57 3.69 -17.03 14.02
C GLU A 57 4.14 -17.00 12.56
N PHE A 58 4.83 -18.06 12.10
CA PHE A 58 5.22 -18.19 10.70
C PHE A 58 4.00 -18.17 9.77
N CYS A 59 2.94 -18.87 10.18
CA CYS A 59 1.69 -18.98 9.46
C CYS A 59 0.81 -17.71 9.56
N GLY A 60 1.17 -16.73 10.38
CA GLY A 60 0.37 -15.51 10.58
C GLY A 60 -1.02 -15.82 11.13
N ARG A 61 -1.15 -16.87 11.94
CA ARG A 61 -2.40 -17.32 12.55
C ARG A 61 -2.22 -17.47 14.06
N GLY A 62 -3.33 -17.49 14.81
CA GLY A 62 -3.29 -17.80 16.23
C GLY A 62 -3.07 -19.30 16.46
N VAL A 63 -2.53 -19.68 17.61
CA VAL A 63 -2.35 -21.10 17.99
C VAL A 63 -3.68 -21.87 17.92
N LEU A 64 -4.79 -21.24 18.33
CA LEU A 64 -6.13 -21.85 18.32
C LEU A 64 -6.58 -22.26 16.91
N PHE A 65 -6.13 -21.56 15.87
CA PHE A 65 -6.45 -21.90 14.48
C PHE A 65 -6.07 -23.34 14.14
N PHE A 66 -4.96 -23.84 14.69
CA PHE A 66 -4.46 -25.20 14.46
C PHE A 66 -5.07 -26.25 15.39
N LEU A 67 -5.91 -25.83 16.34
CA LEU A 67 -6.62 -26.71 17.27
C LEU A 67 -8.10 -26.86 16.92
N GLU A 68 -8.64 -25.96 16.09
CA GLU A 68 -10.00 -26.04 15.58
C GLU A 68 -10.20 -27.29 14.71
N ALA A 69 -11.38 -27.92 14.82
CA ALA A 69 -11.75 -29.07 14.03
C ALA A 69 -12.15 -28.69 12.60
N GLY A 70 -11.99 -29.63 11.66
CA GLY A 70 -12.41 -29.49 10.26
C GLY A 70 -11.43 -28.72 9.36
N PRO A 71 -11.65 -28.76 8.04
CA PRO A 71 -10.81 -28.04 7.08
C PRO A 71 -10.92 -26.53 7.26
N VAL A 72 -9.98 -25.79 6.68
CA VAL A 72 -10.03 -24.32 6.67
C VAL A 72 -11.23 -23.87 5.84
N ASN A 73 -12.05 -22.99 6.40
CA ASN A 73 -13.00 -22.23 5.61
C ASN A 73 -12.29 -20.98 5.07
N GLU A 74 -11.84 -21.04 3.82
CA GLU A 74 -11.09 -19.95 3.19
C GLU A 74 -11.86 -18.63 3.17
N GLU A 75 -13.20 -18.69 3.08
CA GLU A 75 -14.03 -17.49 3.06
C GLU A 75 -14.05 -16.75 4.41
N GLN A 76 -13.79 -17.47 5.50
CA GLN A 76 -13.67 -16.91 6.86
C GLN A 76 -12.25 -16.46 7.18
N VAL A 77 -11.25 -17.04 6.52
CA VAL A 77 -9.84 -16.70 6.75
C VAL A 77 -9.41 -15.48 5.95
N HIS A 78 -9.76 -15.44 4.67
CA HIS A 78 -9.40 -14.36 3.76
C HIS A 78 -10.61 -13.49 3.50
N THR A 79 -10.47 -12.17 3.68
CA THR A 79 -11.55 -11.22 3.41
C THR A 79 -11.93 -11.19 1.93
N PRO A 80 -13.10 -10.65 1.56
CA PRO A 80 -13.42 -10.38 0.16
C PRO A 80 -12.35 -9.57 -0.55
N GLN A 81 -11.79 -8.54 0.11
CA GLN A 81 -10.74 -7.69 -0.45
C GLN A 81 -9.46 -8.48 -0.73
N PHE A 82 -8.99 -9.31 0.21
CA PHE A 82 -7.84 -10.18 0.00
C PHE A 82 -8.06 -11.11 -1.19
N ARG A 83 -9.23 -11.75 -1.25
CA ARG A 83 -9.56 -12.68 -2.34
C ARG A 83 -9.61 -11.98 -3.70
N THR A 84 -10.13 -10.76 -3.77
CA THR A 84 -10.10 -9.96 -5.00
C THR A 84 -8.65 -9.76 -5.48
N LEU A 85 -7.74 -9.33 -4.59
CA LEU A 85 -6.34 -9.12 -4.96
C LEU A 85 -5.63 -10.43 -5.35
N ALA A 86 -5.85 -11.50 -4.57
CA ALA A 86 -5.25 -12.80 -4.83
C ALA A 86 -5.78 -13.43 -6.14
N ASN A 87 -7.02 -13.16 -6.52
CA ASN A 87 -7.58 -13.61 -7.80
C ASN A 87 -7.09 -12.76 -8.98
N GLN A 88 -6.85 -11.46 -8.78
CA GLN A 88 -6.27 -10.57 -9.79
C GLN A 88 -4.81 -10.96 -10.11
N LYS A 89 -4.05 -11.37 -9.09
CA LYS A 89 -2.65 -11.81 -9.21
C LYS A 89 -2.43 -13.14 -8.46
N PRO A 90 -2.75 -14.30 -9.06
CA PRO A 90 -2.58 -15.61 -8.41
C PRO A 90 -1.13 -15.92 -7.99
N GLU A 91 -0.15 -15.31 -8.66
CA GLU A 91 1.28 -15.46 -8.45
C GLU A 91 1.87 -14.59 -7.32
N LEU A 92 1.03 -13.92 -6.53
CA LEU A 92 1.49 -13.11 -5.41
C LEU A 92 2.37 -13.91 -4.44
N SER A 93 3.55 -13.37 -4.15
CA SER A 93 4.45 -13.95 -3.16
C SER A 93 3.84 -13.99 -1.76
N ALA A 94 4.26 -14.95 -0.93
CA ALA A 94 3.85 -15.04 0.47
C ALA A 94 4.12 -13.74 1.26
N LYS A 95 5.18 -12.99 0.90
CA LYS A 95 5.49 -11.69 1.53
C LYS A 95 4.43 -10.65 1.22
N VAL A 96 3.95 -10.56 -0.02
CA VAL A 96 2.90 -9.60 -0.41
C VAL A 96 1.56 -10.01 0.19
N LYS A 97 1.21 -11.30 0.19
CA LYS A 97 0.00 -11.79 0.89
C LYS A 97 0.01 -11.43 2.38
N ALA A 98 1.14 -11.67 3.06
CA ALA A 98 1.29 -11.31 4.47
C ALA A 98 1.25 -9.78 4.72
N LEU A 99 1.69 -8.97 3.74
CA LEU A 99 1.55 -7.52 3.77
C LEU A 99 0.08 -7.11 3.66
N ILE A 100 -0.69 -7.67 2.71
CA ILE A 100 -2.13 -7.38 2.54
C ILE A 100 -2.88 -7.66 3.85
N GLU A 101 -2.70 -8.85 4.45
CA GLU A 101 -3.34 -9.17 5.73
C GLU A 101 -2.92 -8.22 6.87
N ARG A 102 -1.66 -7.76 6.85
CA ARG A 102 -1.16 -6.81 7.85
C ARG A 102 -1.83 -5.44 7.70
N VAL A 103 -2.05 -5.01 6.47
CA VAL A 103 -2.77 -3.77 6.15
C VAL A 103 -4.22 -3.86 6.64
N GLU A 104 -4.89 -5.00 6.41
CA GLU A 104 -6.25 -5.23 6.91
C GLU A 104 -6.34 -5.18 8.43
N ARG A 105 -5.37 -5.80 9.12
CA ARG A 105 -5.27 -5.73 10.58
C ARG A 105 -5.09 -4.30 11.08
N GLN A 106 -4.21 -3.51 10.45
CA GLN A 106 -4.02 -2.10 10.86
C GLN A 106 -5.26 -1.26 10.56
N ARG A 107 -5.96 -1.48 9.44
CA ARG A 107 -7.24 -0.83 9.18
C ARG A 107 -8.27 -1.16 10.27
N ALA A 108 -8.38 -2.42 10.68
CA ALA A 108 -9.29 -2.82 11.74
C ALA A 108 -8.91 -2.18 13.09
N VAL A 109 -7.62 -2.10 13.42
CA VAL A 109 -7.13 -1.35 14.58
C VAL A 109 -7.54 0.12 14.50
N PHE A 110 -7.30 0.78 13.37
CA PHE A 110 -7.67 2.18 13.16
C PHE A 110 -9.17 2.41 13.36
N LEU A 111 -10.01 1.57 12.77
CA LEU A 111 -11.46 1.67 12.92
C LEU A 111 -11.90 1.56 14.39
N ASN A 112 -11.38 0.56 15.12
CA ASN A 112 -11.68 0.39 16.54
C ASN A 112 -11.25 1.61 17.37
N LEU A 113 -10.02 2.12 17.14
CA LEU A 113 -9.53 3.29 17.87
C LEU A 113 -10.34 4.55 17.52
N ARG A 114 -10.69 4.73 16.25
CA ARG A 114 -11.53 5.85 15.80
C ARG A 114 -12.90 5.82 16.48
N ASP A 115 -13.50 4.64 16.60
CA ASP A 115 -14.81 4.47 17.25
C ASP A 115 -14.72 4.64 18.77
N GLU A 116 -13.60 4.25 19.42
CA GLU A 116 -13.37 4.50 20.85
C GLU A 116 -13.14 5.98 21.17
N LEU A 117 -12.51 6.71 20.25
CA LEU A 117 -12.24 8.15 20.35
C LEU A 117 -13.44 9.03 19.99
N ASP A 118 -14.56 8.45 19.55
CA ASP A 118 -15.62 9.12 18.80
C ASP A 118 -16.17 10.38 19.46
N ASN A 119 -15.64 11.51 18.99
CA ASN A 119 -16.11 12.87 19.22
C ASN A 119 -16.56 13.54 17.90
N GLY A 120 -16.66 12.77 16.81
CA GLY A 120 -16.98 13.27 15.47
C GLY A 120 -15.87 14.05 14.75
N GLU A 121 -14.66 14.14 15.31
CA GLU A 121 -13.57 14.95 14.70
C GLU A 121 -12.76 14.21 13.62
N LEU A 122 -12.76 12.87 13.63
CA LEU A 122 -12.04 12.07 12.64
C LEU A 122 -12.85 11.93 11.35
N ALA A 123 -12.22 12.30 10.22
CA ALA A 123 -12.85 12.24 8.91
C ALA A 123 -13.31 10.82 8.55
N ARG A 124 -14.53 10.73 8.01
CA ARG A 124 -15.10 9.50 7.46
C ARG A 124 -15.01 9.54 5.94
N PHE A 125 -14.84 8.38 5.33
CA PHE A 125 -14.82 8.28 3.88
C PHE A 125 -16.22 8.55 3.32
N ASP A 126 -16.35 9.68 2.62
CA ASP A 126 -17.57 10.11 1.94
C ASP A 126 -17.19 10.70 0.57
N PRO A 127 -17.00 9.82 -0.44
CA PRO A 127 -16.56 10.23 -1.76
C PRO A 127 -17.71 10.88 -2.55
N PRO A 128 -17.41 11.78 -3.49
CA PRO A 128 -18.42 12.32 -4.39
C PRO A 128 -19.03 11.23 -5.28
N VAL A 129 -20.29 11.41 -5.67
CA VAL A 129 -20.94 10.54 -6.66
C VAL A 129 -20.43 10.89 -8.05
N LEU A 130 -19.75 9.95 -8.71
CA LEU A 130 -19.10 10.16 -10.00
C LEU A 130 -19.90 9.64 -11.21
N GLY A 131 -21.05 9.00 -10.97
CA GLY A 131 -21.88 8.44 -12.03
C GLY A 131 -22.37 9.50 -13.02
N GLY A 132 -22.16 9.25 -14.31
CA GLY A 132 -22.59 10.13 -15.40
C GLY A 132 -21.57 11.21 -15.80
N PHE A 133 -20.47 11.37 -15.06
CA PHE A 133 -19.35 12.21 -15.48
C PHE A 133 -18.42 11.49 -16.45
N THR A 134 -17.83 12.25 -17.37
CA THR A 134 -16.61 11.81 -18.07
C THR A 134 -15.44 11.69 -17.08
N LEU A 135 -14.40 10.94 -17.44
CA LEU A 135 -13.22 10.78 -16.56
C LEU A 135 -12.54 12.12 -16.22
N ASN A 136 -12.55 13.09 -17.15
CA ASN A 136 -12.00 14.42 -16.91
C ASN A 136 -12.83 15.18 -15.86
N GLU A 137 -14.15 15.23 -16.04
CA GLU A 137 -15.07 15.86 -15.08
C GLU A 137 -15.01 15.19 -13.71
N ALA A 138 -14.95 13.85 -13.67
CA ALA A 138 -14.79 13.10 -12.44
C ALA A 138 -13.49 13.47 -11.72
N ALA A 139 -12.38 13.56 -12.43
CA ALA A 139 -11.10 13.98 -11.87
C ALA A 139 -11.14 15.41 -11.33
N GLU A 140 -11.83 16.35 -11.99
CA GLU A 140 -12.02 17.72 -11.50
C GLU A 140 -12.88 17.79 -10.24
N VAL A 141 -13.97 17.00 -10.18
CA VAL A 141 -14.82 16.88 -9.00
C VAL A 141 -14.00 16.34 -7.83
N VAL A 142 -13.23 15.27 -8.05
CA VAL A 142 -12.38 14.67 -7.01
C VAL A 142 -11.25 15.61 -6.59
N ARG A 143 -10.62 16.33 -7.52
CA ARG A 143 -9.58 17.31 -7.19
C ARG A 143 -10.10 18.42 -6.26
N ARG A 144 -11.31 18.93 -6.54
CA ARG A 144 -11.99 19.91 -5.67
C ARG A 144 -12.39 19.30 -4.33
N TRP A 145 -12.92 18.07 -4.34
CA TRP A 145 -13.24 17.34 -3.11
C TRP A 145 -11.98 17.13 -2.25
N LEU A 146 -10.85 16.74 -2.81
CA LEU A 146 -9.58 16.62 -2.07
C LEU A 146 -9.02 17.98 -1.60
N GLY A 147 -9.47 19.10 -2.19
CA GLY A 147 -8.96 20.44 -1.86
C GLY A 147 -7.50 20.64 -2.29
N LEU A 148 -7.09 19.99 -3.39
CA LEU A 148 -5.69 20.00 -3.83
C LEU A 148 -5.28 21.38 -4.36
N PRO A 149 -4.21 21.99 -3.83
CA PRO A 149 -3.67 23.24 -4.35
C PRO A 149 -2.94 23.02 -5.68
N ASP A 150 -2.48 24.08 -6.33
CA ASP A 150 -1.66 23.98 -7.55
C ASP A 150 -0.20 23.58 -7.29
N ARG A 151 0.22 23.54 -6.01
CA ARG A 151 1.55 23.11 -5.59
C ARG A 151 1.49 21.85 -4.73
N ASN A 152 2.02 20.75 -5.23
CA ASN A 152 1.98 19.45 -4.55
C ASN A 152 3.30 18.70 -4.63
N ASP A 153 3.47 17.84 -3.64
CA ASP A 153 4.38 16.72 -3.60
C ASP A 153 3.60 15.48 -3.14
N PHE A 154 4.28 14.34 -3.00
CA PHE A 154 3.65 13.11 -2.55
C PHE A 154 2.98 13.27 -1.18
N ASP A 155 3.60 13.97 -0.24
CA ASP A 155 3.08 14.12 1.13
C ASP A 155 1.84 15.04 1.17
N ASN A 156 1.76 16.06 0.31
CA ASN A 156 0.54 16.87 0.13
C ASN A 156 -0.61 16.02 -0.41
N TYR A 157 -0.36 15.21 -1.43
CA TYR A 157 -1.36 14.31 -1.99
C TYR A 157 -1.84 13.29 -0.96
N ARG A 158 -0.90 12.64 -0.26
CA ARG A 158 -1.19 11.71 0.82
C ARG A 158 -2.07 12.34 1.89
N ARG A 159 -1.71 13.51 2.41
CA ARG A 159 -2.48 14.21 3.45
C ARG A 159 -3.88 14.59 2.98
N ALA A 160 -4.04 14.99 1.73
CA ALA A 160 -5.35 15.32 1.17
C ALA A 160 -6.28 14.09 1.13
N LEU A 161 -5.75 12.92 0.80
CA LEU A 161 -6.51 11.66 0.84
C LEU A 161 -6.82 11.25 2.28
N GLU A 162 -5.84 11.31 3.18
CA GLU A 162 -6.03 10.96 4.61
C GLU A 162 -7.09 11.87 5.28
N ALA A 163 -7.12 13.16 4.93
CA ALA A 163 -8.14 14.11 5.39
C ALA A 163 -9.56 13.78 4.90
N ARG A 164 -9.72 12.87 3.94
CA ARG A 164 -11.00 12.38 3.43
C ARG A 164 -11.35 10.97 3.94
N GLY A 165 -10.69 10.50 5.01
CA GLY A 165 -11.02 9.24 5.68
C GLY A 165 -10.44 7.99 5.02
N LEU A 166 -9.51 8.16 4.06
CA LEU A 166 -8.70 7.06 3.53
C LEU A 166 -7.47 6.83 4.43
N LEU A 167 -6.98 5.59 4.48
CA LEU A 167 -5.62 5.34 4.96
C LEU A 167 -4.68 5.20 3.76
N VAL A 168 -3.54 5.86 3.82
CA VAL A 168 -2.50 5.73 2.79
C VAL A 168 -1.25 5.20 3.47
N PHE A 169 -0.86 3.97 3.17
CA PHE A 169 0.36 3.37 3.67
C PHE A 169 1.44 3.39 2.60
N ARG A 170 2.70 3.49 3.03
CA ARG A 170 3.86 3.41 2.15
C ARG A 170 4.76 2.30 2.62
N SER A 171 5.18 1.44 1.70
CA SER A 171 6.15 0.38 2.00
C SER A 171 7.46 0.99 2.51
N ASN A 172 8.26 0.22 3.23
CA ASN A 172 9.63 0.61 3.55
C ASN A 172 10.63 0.13 2.48
N GLY A 173 11.84 0.69 2.49
CA GLY A 173 12.91 0.34 1.55
C GLY A 173 13.84 -0.77 2.02
N TYR A 174 13.88 -1.04 3.32
CA TYR A 174 14.73 -2.07 3.95
C TYR A 174 13.95 -3.36 4.21
N GLN A 175 14.69 -4.45 4.45
CA GLN A 175 14.09 -5.75 4.78
C GLN A 175 13.23 -5.64 6.05
N GLY A 176 11.97 -6.03 5.94
CA GLY A 176 11.03 -5.98 7.04
C GLY A 176 9.60 -6.34 6.64
N PRO A 177 8.67 -6.34 7.61
CA PRO A 177 7.29 -6.74 7.40
C PRO A 177 6.50 -5.80 6.48
N TRP A 178 6.93 -4.55 6.33
CA TRP A 178 6.30 -3.53 5.49
C TRP A 178 6.98 -3.34 4.14
N GLN A 179 7.88 -4.26 3.76
CA GLN A 179 8.62 -4.15 2.50
C GLN A 179 7.82 -4.74 1.35
N ILE A 180 7.76 -4.00 0.24
CA ILE A 180 7.55 -4.58 -1.08
C ILE A 180 8.94 -4.67 -1.72
N ALA A 181 9.36 -5.88 -2.06
CA ALA A 181 10.73 -6.14 -2.51
C ALA A 181 11.07 -5.33 -3.76
N LYS A 182 12.34 -4.95 -3.93
CA LYS A 182 12.76 -4.05 -5.03
C LYS A 182 12.46 -4.68 -6.39
N GLU A 183 12.74 -5.97 -6.51
CA GLU A 183 12.50 -6.84 -7.65
C GLU A 183 11.02 -7.21 -7.86
N SER A 184 10.15 -6.95 -6.87
CA SER A 184 8.72 -7.19 -7.04
C SER A 184 8.16 -6.20 -8.06
N PRO A 185 7.39 -6.66 -9.06
CA PRO A 185 6.81 -5.77 -10.06
C PRO A 185 5.63 -4.96 -9.51
N ILE A 186 5.13 -5.31 -8.32
CA ILE A 186 4.02 -4.63 -7.65
C ILE A 186 4.42 -3.19 -7.31
N LEU A 187 3.59 -2.24 -7.71
CA LEU A 187 3.78 -0.81 -7.48
C LEU A 187 2.91 -0.28 -6.34
N GLY A 188 1.72 -0.84 -6.21
CA GLY A 188 0.75 -0.48 -5.21
C GLY A 188 -0.39 -1.48 -5.14
N PHE A 189 -1.25 -1.31 -4.15
CA PHE A 189 -2.56 -1.93 -4.14
C PHE A 189 -3.52 -1.10 -3.29
N SER A 190 -4.81 -1.29 -3.51
CA SER A 190 -5.88 -0.67 -2.77
C SER A 190 -6.86 -1.71 -2.23
N LEU A 191 -7.39 -1.44 -1.03
CA LEU A 191 -8.43 -2.24 -0.39
C LEU A 191 -9.68 -1.40 -0.29
N TYR A 192 -10.71 -1.77 -1.07
CA TYR A 192 -11.98 -1.07 -1.02
C TYR A 192 -12.76 -1.43 0.24
N ASP A 193 -13.19 -0.39 0.95
CA ASP A 193 -14.09 -0.47 2.07
C ASP A 193 -14.94 0.80 2.12
N ALA A 194 -16.23 0.63 2.42
CA ALA A 194 -17.17 1.75 2.40
C ALA A 194 -16.94 2.77 3.52
N GLN A 195 -16.25 2.41 4.61
CA GLN A 195 -16.03 3.29 5.76
C GLN A 195 -14.62 3.86 5.83
N CYS A 196 -13.62 3.08 5.40
CA CYS A 196 -12.21 3.45 5.44
C CYS A 196 -11.42 2.59 4.44
N PRO A 197 -11.36 2.98 3.16
CA PRO A 197 -10.53 2.30 2.19
C PRO A 197 -9.05 2.58 2.45
N VAL A 198 -8.19 1.69 1.96
CA VAL A 198 -6.74 1.77 2.17
C VAL A 198 -6.03 1.76 0.83
N ILE A 199 -5.02 2.60 0.67
CA ILE A 199 -4.08 2.54 -0.45
C ILE A 199 -2.70 2.23 0.11
N VAL A 200 -1.96 1.32 -0.52
CA VAL A 200 -0.58 0.96 -0.17
C VAL A 200 0.31 1.24 -1.38
N ILE A 201 1.35 2.03 -1.18
CA ILE A 201 2.28 2.42 -2.26
C ILE A 201 3.67 1.88 -1.98
N LYS A 202 4.31 1.26 -2.98
CA LYS A 202 5.71 0.85 -2.90
C LYS A 202 6.61 2.09 -2.81
N LYS A 203 7.54 2.10 -1.85
CA LYS A 203 8.57 3.14 -1.81
C LYS A 203 9.48 3.01 -3.02
N GLN A 204 9.57 4.09 -3.78
CA GLN A 204 10.43 4.21 -4.96
C GLN A 204 11.38 5.40 -4.81
N ALA A 205 12.39 5.45 -5.68
CA ALA A 205 13.32 6.58 -5.75
C ALA A 205 12.62 7.87 -6.16
N ALA A 206 11.74 7.80 -7.17
CA ALA A 206 10.97 8.93 -7.64
C ALA A 206 9.64 9.06 -6.89
N GLU A 207 9.45 10.17 -6.17
CA GLU A 207 8.17 10.48 -5.50
C GLU A 207 7.04 10.78 -6.50
N THR A 208 7.40 11.24 -7.70
CA THR A 208 6.43 11.50 -8.77
C THR A 208 5.77 10.21 -9.28
N GLN A 209 6.51 9.09 -9.29
CA GLN A 209 5.95 7.79 -9.69
C GLN A 209 4.99 7.29 -8.61
N GLN A 210 5.37 7.41 -7.33
CA GLN A 210 4.50 7.12 -6.20
C GLN A 210 3.23 7.98 -6.20
N SER A 211 3.33 9.26 -6.59
CA SER A 211 2.17 10.16 -6.70
C SER A 211 1.22 9.72 -7.81
N PHE A 212 1.75 9.22 -8.93
CA PHE A 212 0.94 8.64 -10.00
C PHE A 212 0.22 7.37 -9.53
N THR A 213 0.94 6.41 -8.95
CA THR A 213 0.35 5.19 -8.39
C THR A 213 -0.71 5.52 -7.34
N LEU A 214 -0.46 6.48 -6.45
CA LEU A 214 -1.45 6.91 -5.44
C LEU A 214 -2.79 7.35 -6.06
N MET A 215 -2.73 8.15 -7.13
CA MET A 215 -3.95 8.62 -7.79
C MET A 215 -4.58 7.59 -8.71
N HIS A 216 -3.78 6.66 -9.24
CA HIS A 216 -4.27 5.51 -9.99
C HIS A 216 -5.11 4.59 -9.08
N GLU A 217 -4.57 4.21 -7.93
CA GLU A 217 -5.27 3.42 -6.91
C GLU A 217 -6.53 4.12 -6.38
N LEU A 218 -6.48 5.44 -6.24
CA LEU A 218 -7.67 6.24 -5.91
C LEU A 218 -8.74 6.11 -7.03
N GLY A 219 -8.33 6.05 -8.29
CA GLY A 219 -9.21 5.79 -9.42
C GLY A 219 -9.97 4.47 -9.28
N HIS A 220 -9.27 3.38 -8.96
CA HIS A 220 -9.89 2.07 -8.69
C HIS A 220 -10.93 2.15 -7.57
N LEU A 221 -10.59 2.81 -6.46
CA LEU A 221 -11.49 2.96 -5.31
C LEU A 221 -12.74 3.79 -5.62
N LEU A 222 -12.59 4.90 -6.37
CA LEU A 222 -13.68 5.85 -6.60
C LEU A 222 -14.57 5.49 -7.79
N LEU A 223 -13.97 5.02 -8.89
CA LEU A 223 -14.69 4.70 -10.13
C LEU A 223 -15.31 3.31 -10.07
N HIS A 224 -14.52 2.33 -9.61
CA HIS A 224 -14.85 0.92 -9.75
C HIS A 224 -15.30 0.28 -8.43
N LYS A 225 -15.06 0.95 -7.30
CA LYS A 225 -15.44 0.48 -5.95
C LYS A 225 -14.95 -0.93 -5.65
N THR A 226 -13.74 -1.25 -6.12
CA THR A 226 -13.10 -2.55 -5.94
C THR A 226 -11.69 -2.37 -5.38
N SER A 227 -11.20 -3.41 -4.72
CA SER A 227 -9.78 -3.55 -4.44
C SER A 227 -9.03 -3.84 -5.75
N SER A 228 -7.85 -3.25 -5.92
CA SER A 228 -6.92 -3.55 -7.03
C SER A 228 -5.50 -3.76 -6.53
N ILE A 229 -4.69 -4.50 -7.28
CA ILE A 229 -3.25 -4.63 -7.07
C ILE A 229 -2.54 -4.51 -8.41
N ASP A 230 -1.72 -3.47 -8.53
CA ASP A 230 -1.18 -3.05 -9.82
C ASP A 230 0.34 -3.27 -9.87
N ASP A 231 0.79 -3.84 -10.99
CA ASP A 231 2.19 -3.97 -11.35
C ASP A 231 2.59 -3.04 -12.52
N ASP A 232 3.88 -3.05 -12.87
CA ASP A 232 4.41 -2.24 -13.99
C ASP A 232 3.70 -2.49 -15.34
N ASN A 233 3.20 -3.70 -15.59
CA ASN A 233 2.48 -4.03 -16.82
C ASN A 233 1.03 -3.53 -16.78
N ASP A 234 0.37 -3.57 -15.62
CA ASP A 234 -1.03 -3.12 -15.47
C ASP A 234 -1.16 -1.62 -15.74
N LEU A 235 -0.18 -0.81 -15.31
CA LEU A 235 -0.11 0.62 -15.65
C LEU A 235 0.03 0.88 -17.17
N HIS A 236 0.30 -0.14 -17.97
CA HIS A 236 0.37 -0.09 -19.43
C HIS A 236 -0.71 -0.94 -20.11
N SER A 237 -1.61 -1.54 -19.33
CA SER A 237 -2.68 -2.39 -19.81
C SER A 237 -3.69 -1.61 -20.66
N HIS A 238 -4.30 -2.33 -21.58
CA HIS A 238 -5.44 -1.87 -22.36
C HIS A 238 -6.78 -2.35 -21.79
N ASP A 239 -6.79 -3.00 -20.63
CA ASP A 239 -8.02 -3.32 -19.90
C ASP A 239 -8.82 -2.04 -19.59
N GLY A 240 -10.16 -2.14 -19.60
CA GLY A 240 -11.05 -0.99 -19.40
C GLY A 240 -10.83 -0.31 -18.05
N TYR A 241 -10.73 -1.09 -16.97
CA TYR A 241 -10.60 -0.51 -15.63
C TYR A 241 -9.25 0.15 -15.40
N GLU A 242 -8.17 -0.49 -15.87
CA GLU A 242 -6.81 0.06 -15.84
C GLU A 242 -6.67 1.33 -16.68
N GLN A 243 -7.27 1.35 -17.87
CA GLN A 243 -7.27 2.54 -18.71
C GLN A 243 -8.02 3.70 -18.06
N ASP A 244 -9.15 3.42 -17.41
CA ASP A 244 -9.95 4.42 -16.73
C ASP A 244 -9.20 5.00 -15.53
N ALA A 245 -8.60 4.14 -14.68
CA ALA A 245 -7.77 4.56 -13.55
C ALA A 245 -6.55 5.37 -13.99
N ASN A 246 -5.85 4.94 -15.03
CA ASN A 246 -4.71 5.67 -15.59
C ASN A 246 -5.08 7.05 -16.15
N LYS A 247 -6.17 7.13 -16.93
CA LYS A 247 -6.67 8.41 -17.46
C LYS A 247 -7.13 9.32 -16.33
N PHE A 248 -7.89 8.79 -15.38
CA PHE A 248 -8.36 9.51 -14.20
C PHE A 248 -7.19 10.10 -13.40
N ALA A 249 -6.16 9.30 -13.11
CA ALA A 249 -4.95 9.77 -12.43
C ALA A 249 -4.26 10.89 -13.23
N GLY A 250 -4.15 10.74 -14.55
CA GLY A 250 -3.59 11.76 -15.44
C GLY A 250 -4.37 13.08 -15.42
N TYR A 251 -5.71 13.03 -15.49
CA TYR A 251 -6.57 14.22 -15.40
C TYR A 251 -6.50 14.87 -14.02
N LEU A 252 -6.46 14.08 -12.95
CA LEU A 252 -6.44 14.58 -11.58
C LEU A 252 -5.12 15.27 -11.25
N LEU A 253 -4.00 14.66 -11.65
CA LEU A 253 -2.65 15.17 -11.44
C LEU A 253 -2.30 16.33 -12.39
N VAL A 254 -2.78 16.25 -13.64
CA VAL A 254 -2.56 17.26 -14.67
C VAL A 254 -3.91 17.72 -15.25
N PRO A 255 -4.65 18.55 -14.49
CA PRO A 255 -5.93 19.09 -14.94
C PRO A 255 -5.74 20.04 -16.12
N ASP A 256 -6.81 20.30 -16.87
CA ASP A 256 -6.75 21.16 -18.05
C ASP A 256 -6.30 22.59 -17.69
N SER A 257 -6.66 23.10 -16.51
CA SER A 257 -6.17 24.39 -15.99
C SER A 257 -4.65 24.42 -15.82
N PHE A 258 -4.04 23.33 -15.36
CA PHE A 258 -2.59 23.18 -15.31
C PHE A 258 -2.01 23.10 -16.72
N LEU A 259 -2.56 22.27 -17.60
CA LEU A 259 -2.08 22.19 -18.99
C LEU A 259 -2.05 23.56 -19.66
N LEU A 260 -3.11 24.37 -19.52
CA LEU A 260 -3.20 25.72 -20.09
C LEU A 260 -2.12 26.68 -19.58
N SER A 261 -1.56 26.43 -18.38
CA SER A 261 -0.45 27.24 -17.84
C SER A 261 0.91 26.94 -18.52
N ILE A 262 1.03 25.80 -19.21
CA ILE A 262 2.24 25.42 -19.95
C ILE A 262 2.22 26.19 -21.27
N ARG A 263 3.26 27.01 -21.49
CA ARG A 263 3.46 27.68 -22.77
C ARG A 263 4.24 26.77 -23.70
N ASP A 264 3.70 26.57 -24.91
CA ASP A 264 4.36 25.75 -25.93
C ASP A 264 5.51 26.51 -26.62
N GLU A 265 5.56 27.84 -26.47
CA GLU A 265 6.70 28.64 -26.91
C GLU A 265 7.97 28.21 -26.18
N GLY A 266 9.01 27.87 -26.93
CA GLY A 266 10.30 27.43 -26.37
C GLY A 266 10.36 25.96 -25.99
N ARG A 267 9.37 25.14 -26.38
CA ARG A 267 9.50 23.68 -26.30
C ARG A 267 10.70 23.23 -27.16
N PRO A 268 11.63 22.43 -26.61
CA PRO A 268 12.76 21.93 -27.38
C PRO A 268 12.31 20.91 -28.43
N ASN A 269 13.10 20.79 -29.49
CA ASN A 269 12.89 19.77 -30.52
C ASN A 269 13.46 18.41 -30.09
N GLU A 270 14.51 18.42 -29.27
CA GLU A 270 15.18 17.20 -28.79
C GLU A 270 14.44 16.60 -27.59
N VAL A 271 14.15 15.30 -27.66
CA VAL A 271 13.38 14.60 -26.60
C VAL A 271 14.13 14.57 -25.26
N THR A 272 15.46 14.66 -25.30
CA THR A 272 16.34 14.65 -24.12
C THR A 272 16.21 15.91 -23.28
N GLU A 273 15.74 17.01 -23.86
CA GLU A 273 15.60 18.32 -23.21
C GLU A 273 14.17 18.54 -22.65
N LEU A 274 13.21 17.67 -22.97
CA LEU A 274 11.81 17.83 -22.56
C LEU A 274 11.63 17.76 -21.04
N ASP A 275 12.41 16.94 -20.33
CA ASP A 275 12.34 16.84 -18.87
C ASP A 275 12.80 18.15 -18.19
N ASP A 276 13.81 18.82 -18.75
CA ASP A 276 14.35 20.08 -18.23
C ASP A 276 13.42 21.24 -18.54
N TRP A 277 12.87 21.29 -19.76
CA TRP A 277 11.81 22.24 -20.14
C TRP A 277 10.61 22.19 -19.17
N MET A 278 10.23 20.97 -18.75
CA MET A 278 9.13 20.74 -17.82
C MET A 278 9.51 20.82 -16.34
N ALA A 279 10.78 21.04 -15.98
CA ALA A 279 11.24 20.99 -14.59
C ALA A 279 10.47 21.92 -13.62
N PRO A 280 10.14 23.18 -13.98
CA PRO A 280 9.37 24.06 -13.10
C PRO A 280 7.99 23.46 -12.74
N GLN A 281 7.31 22.88 -13.72
CA GLN A 281 5.99 22.29 -13.56
C GLN A 281 6.04 20.95 -12.84
N ARG A 282 7.01 20.08 -13.18
CA ARG A 282 7.23 18.81 -12.46
C ARG A 282 7.43 19.05 -10.97
N LYS A 283 8.26 20.05 -10.62
CA LYS A 283 8.54 20.42 -9.23
C LYS A 283 7.34 21.07 -8.55
N ALA A 284 6.58 21.91 -9.26
CA ALA A 284 5.41 22.55 -8.68
C ALA A 284 4.29 21.54 -8.41
N TRP A 285 4.05 20.59 -9.31
CA TRP A 285 2.89 19.69 -9.26
C TRP A 285 3.18 18.30 -8.71
N GLY A 286 4.45 17.95 -8.48
CA GLY A 286 4.83 16.64 -7.95
C GLY A 286 4.58 15.49 -8.93
N VAL A 287 4.68 15.76 -10.24
CA VAL A 287 4.40 14.80 -11.32
C VAL A 287 5.60 14.63 -12.23
N SER A 288 5.69 13.48 -12.92
CA SER A 288 6.78 13.22 -13.86
C SER A 288 6.60 13.98 -15.18
N GLY A 289 7.68 14.17 -15.91
CA GLY A 289 7.63 14.76 -17.25
C GLY A 289 6.76 13.93 -18.18
N GLU A 290 6.87 12.61 -18.07
CA GLU A 290 6.06 11.66 -18.82
C GLU A 290 4.55 11.86 -18.67
N VAL A 291 4.05 12.05 -17.44
CA VAL A 291 2.61 12.27 -17.21
C VAL A 291 2.15 13.58 -17.85
N ILE A 292 2.96 14.64 -17.75
CA ILE A 292 2.62 15.93 -18.38
C ILE A 292 2.65 15.81 -19.90
N LEU A 293 3.67 15.18 -20.48
CA LEU A 293 3.80 14.96 -21.93
C LEU A 293 2.67 14.08 -22.46
N ARG A 294 2.26 13.05 -21.70
CA ARG A 294 1.10 12.22 -22.01
C ARG A 294 -0.16 13.07 -22.11
N ARG A 295 -0.38 13.95 -21.13
CA ARG A 295 -1.55 14.84 -21.08
C ARG A 295 -1.52 15.92 -22.16
N LEU A 296 -0.36 16.45 -22.52
CA LEU A 296 -0.19 17.31 -23.70
C LEU A 296 -0.52 16.57 -25.00
N MET A 297 -0.13 15.28 -25.12
CA MET A 297 -0.48 14.45 -26.28
C MET A 297 -1.99 14.18 -26.34
N ASP A 298 -2.61 13.82 -25.22
CA ASP A 298 -4.05 13.57 -25.14
C ASP A 298 -4.87 14.84 -25.48
N ALA A 299 -4.35 16.02 -25.15
CA ALA A 299 -4.92 17.32 -25.53
C ALA A 299 -4.57 17.79 -26.97
N GLY A 300 -3.86 16.97 -27.76
CA GLY A 300 -3.46 17.31 -29.13
C GLY A 300 -2.33 18.33 -29.25
N ARG A 301 -1.69 18.71 -28.14
CA ARG A 301 -0.61 19.70 -28.07
C ARG A 301 0.79 19.10 -28.22
N LEU A 302 0.91 17.78 -28.21
CA LEU A 302 2.14 17.04 -28.47
C LEU A 302 1.89 15.92 -29.47
N ASN A 303 2.76 15.81 -30.48
CA ASN A 303 2.66 14.73 -31.46
C ASN A 303 2.96 13.37 -30.81
N ARG A 304 2.14 12.36 -31.12
CA ARG A 304 2.32 10.97 -30.66
C ARG A 304 3.72 10.41 -30.94
N ALA A 305 4.31 10.76 -32.08
CA ALA A 305 5.67 10.34 -32.43
C ALA A 305 6.73 10.90 -31.47
N VAL A 306 6.57 12.16 -31.03
CA VAL A 306 7.48 12.80 -30.05
C VAL A 306 7.33 12.13 -28.68
N TYR A 307 6.10 11.86 -28.25
CA TYR A 307 5.85 11.14 -27.00
C TYR A 307 6.46 9.71 -27.02
N ALA A 308 6.29 8.98 -28.11
CA ALA A 308 6.88 7.66 -28.28
C ALA A 308 8.41 7.69 -28.25
N ALA A 309 9.03 8.68 -28.92
CA ALA A 309 10.47 8.89 -28.89
C ALA A 309 10.98 9.25 -27.48
N TYR A 310 10.26 10.10 -26.75
CA TYR A 310 10.56 10.41 -25.34
C TYR A 310 10.51 9.15 -24.46
N ARG A 311 9.46 8.32 -24.59
CA ARG A 311 9.34 7.05 -23.84
C ARG A 311 10.50 6.10 -24.15
N ALA A 312 10.87 5.96 -25.42
CA ALA A 312 11.98 5.11 -25.84
C ALA A 312 13.33 5.61 -25.26
N TRP A 313 13.57 6.92 -25.28
CA TRP A 313 14.73 7.53 -24.63
C TRP A 313 14.73 7.30 -23.11
N ARG A 314 13.59 7.52 -22.44
CA ARG A 314 13.47 7.38 -20.98
C ARG A 314 13.75 5.94 -20.52
N GLN A 315 13.35 4.93 -21.30
CA GLN A 315 13.63 3.52 -21.05
C GLN A 315 15.11 3.15 -21.16
N GLN A 316 15.93 3.95 -21.85
CA GLN A 316 17.38 3.74 -21.96
C GLN A 316 18.15 4.32 -20.76
N LEU A 317 17.53 5.19 -19.98
CA LEU A 317 18.18 5.77 -18.79
C LEU A 317 18.26 4.73 -17.67
N PRO A 318 19.34 4.75 -16.88
CA PRO A 318 19.45 3.89 -15.72
C PRO A 318 18.30 4.18 -14.75
N THR A 319 17.67 3.12 -14.25
CA THR A 319 16.68 3.24 -13.19
C THR A 319 17.37 3.77 -11.93
N LEU A 320 16.83 4.86 -11.39
CA LEU A 320 17.28 5.37 -10.09
C LEU A 320 16.84 4.35 -9.04
N ASN A 321 17.81 3.69 -8.40
CA ASN A 321 17.53 2.82 -7.27
C ASN A 321 17.20 3.69 -6.05
N ALA A 322 16.21 3.29 -5.27
CA ALA A 322 15.95 3.94 -3.99
C ALA A 322 17.15 3.70 -3.07
N ASP A 323 17.68 4.77 -2.48
CA ASP A 323 18.77 4.68 -1.51
C ASP A 323 18.36 3.80 -0.31
N ASP A 324 19.24 2.87 0.08
CA ASP A 324 19.05 1.97 1.22
C ASP A 324 19.32 2.64 2.58
N GLY A 325 19.56 3.94 2.59
CA GLY A 325 20.05 4.70 3.74
C GLY A 325 18.97 5.26 4.65
N GLY A 326 18.29 4.41 5.43
CA GLY A 326 17.56 4.89 6.60
C GLY A 326 18.54 5.25 7.72
N SER A 327 18.66 6.53 8.08
CA SER A 327 19.44 6.89 9.28
C SER A 327 18.73 6.34 10.53
N ARG A 328 19.43 5.54 11.33
CA ARG A 328 18.96 5.06 12.66
C ARG A 328 18.53 6.22 13.58
N ALA A 329 18.96 7.45 13.29
CA ALA A 329 18.61 8.64 14.06
C ALA A 329 17.11 9.01 13.99
N PHE A 330 16.36 8.53 12.98
CA PHE A 330 14.96 8.92 12.76
C PHE A 330 13.97 7.75 12.87
N ARG A 331 14.36 6.63 13.50
CA ARG A 331 13.48 5.47 13.73
C ARG A 331 12.16 5.81 14.41
N ASN A 332 12.15 6.80 15.30
CA ASN A 332 10.93 7.27 15.94
C ASN A 332 9.88 7.79 14.94
N ARG A 333 10.28 8.24 13.74
CA ARG A 333 9.37 8.75 12.69
C ARG A 333 8.98 7.70 11.65
N GLU A 334 9.54 6.50 11.74
CA GLU A 334 9.26 5.38 10.83
C GLU A 334 7.76 5.05 10.74
N PRO A 335 6.99 5.02 11.85
CA PRO A 335 5.54 4.82 11.76
C PRO A 335 4.81 5.91 10.99
N LYS A 336 5.23 7.19 11.08
CA LYS A 336 4.65 8.28 10.27
C LYS A 336 4.90 8.03 8.78
N HIS A 337 6.10 7.59 8.44
CA HIS A 337 6.45 7.31 7.04
C HIS A 337 5.67 6.13 6.47
N ILE A 338 5.46 5.08 7.26
CA ILE A 338 4.72 3.88 6.84
C ILE A 338 3.21 4.16 6.87
N PHE A 339 2.64 4.48 8.04
CA PHE A 339 1.20 4.52 8.27
C PHE A 339 0.51 5.85 7.99
N GLY A 340 1.29 6.93 7.92
CA GLY A 340 0.74 8.26 7.66
C GLY A 340 0.42 9.00 8.94
N GLU A 341 -0.02 10.24 8.76
CA GLU A 341 -0.18 11.15 9.88
C GLU A 341 -1.46 10.84 10.65
N VAL A 342 -2.57 10.61 9.93
CA VAL A 342 -3.88 10.34 10.54
C VAL A 342 -3.85 9.07 11.39
N TYR A 343 -3.28 7.98 10.86
CA TYR A 343 -3.18 6.73 11.61
C TYR A 343 -2.34 6.89 12.88
N VAL A 344 -1.13 7.45 12.75
CA VAL A 344 -0.21 7.60 13.89
C VAL A 344 -0.82 8.49 14.96
N LYS A 345 -1.39 9.63 14.56
CA LYS A 345 -2.05 10.55 15.49
C LYS A 345 -3.19 9.86 16.23
N THR A 346 -4.03 9.10 15.54
CA THR A 346 -5.14 8.34 16.16
C THR A 346 -4.63 7.36 17.23
N VAL A 347 -3.52 6.66 16.98
CA VAL A 347 -2.92 5.76 17.98
C VAL A 347 -2.38 6.54 19.18
N LEU A 348 -1.71 7.68 18.96
CA LEU A 348 -1.18 8.52 20.03
C LEU A 348 -2.29 9.18 20.86
N ASP A 349 -3.36 9.64 20.22
CA ASP A 349 -4.52 10.23 20.87
C ASP A 349 -5.19 9.18 21.78
N ALA A 350 -5.41 7.95 21.28
CA ALA A 350 -5.94 6.84 22.08
C ALA A 350 -5.03 6.46 23.25
N LEU A 351 -3.71 6.53 23.09
CA LEU A 351 -2.75 6.32 24.18
C LEU A 351 -2.86 7.44 25.23
N SER A 352 -2.89 8.70 24.79
CA SER A 352 -2.95 9.87 25.67
C SER A 352 -4.23 9.90 26.51
N MET A 353 -5.36 9.51 25.91
CA MET A 353 -6.66 9.37 26.55
C MET A 353 -6.81 8.06 27.35
N ARG A 354 -5.77 7.21 27.35
CA ARG A 354 -5.71 5.92 28.08
C ARG A 354 -6.72 4.86 27.63
N HIS A 355 -7.22 4.95 26.39
CA HIS A 355 -8.00 3.88 25.76
C HIS A 355 -7.14 2.64 25.49
N ILE A 356 -5.86 2.86 25.19
CA ILE A 356 -4.88 1.78 24.99
C ILE A 356 -3.67 1.92 25.91
N THR A 357 -2.99 0.79 26.15
CA THR A 357 -1.74 0.76 26.90
C THR A 357 -0.55 1.12 26.01
N LEU A 358 0.55 1.50 26.64
CA LEU A 358 1.83 1.75 25.96
C LEU A 358 2.30 0.54 25.13
N ALA A 359 2.05 -0.68 25.62
CA ALA A 359 2.39 -1.91 24.91
C ALA A 359 1.53 -2.10 23.64
N LYS A 360 0.22 -1.79 23.71
CA LYS A 360 -0.65 -1.81 22.53
C LYS A 360 -0.24 -0.75 21.51
N ALA A 361 0.01 0.48 21.96
CA ALA A 361 0.46 1.56 21.08
C ALA A 361 1.78 1.23 20.37
N SER A 362 2.75 0.67 21.10
CA SER A 362 3.98 0.14 20.53
C SER A 362 3.70 -0.90 19.45
N SER A 363 2.84 -1.89 19.71
CA SER A 363 2.47 -2.93 18.73
C SER A 363 1.78 -2.36 17.49
N TYR A 364 0.84 -1.43 17.66
CA TYR A 364 0.11 -0.78 16.56
C TYR A 364 1.01 0.13 15.70
N LEU A 365 2.12 0.62 16.27
CA LEU A 365 3.14 1.42 15.59
C LEU A 365 4.37 0.57 15.21
N ASP A 366 4.13 -0.67 14.78
CA ASP A 366 5.15 -1.63 14.29
C ASP A 366 6.21 -2.03 15.33
N ASN A 367 5.77 -2.27 16.56
CA ASN A 367 6.63 -2.63 17.70
C ASN A 367 7.72 -1.59 17.98
N LEU A 368 7.40 -0.31 17.80
CA LEU A 368 8.31 0.80 18.12
C LEU A 368 8.75 0.70 19.59
N THR A 369 10.04 0.86 19.85
CA THR A 369 10.54 0.81 21.24
C THR A 369 9.88 1.89 22.09
N ILE A 370 9.65 1.63 23.38
CA ILE A 370 9.04 2.61 24.30
C ILE A 370 9.79 3.96 24.27
N LYS A 371 11.12 3.91 24.20
CA LYS A 371 11.96 5.10 24.09
C LYS A 371 11.65 5.92 22.84
N ASP A 372 11.49 5.26 21.70
CA ASP A 372 11.20 5.94 20.43
C ASP A 372 9.73 6.36 20.33
N LEU A 373 8.81 5.66 20.99
CA LEU A 373 7.42 6.06 21.14
C LEU A 373 7.28 7.39 21.90
N HIS A 374 7.97 7.54 23.05
CA HIS A 374 7.97 8.82 23.77
C HIS A 374 8.55 9.97 22.93
N LYS A 375 9.58 9.71 22.11
CA LYS A 375 10.11 10.73 21.18
C LYS A 375 9.11 11.09 20.09
N LEU A 376 8.30 10.12 19.64
CA LEU A 376 7.26 10.35 18.65
C LEU A 376 6.13 11.19 19.25
N GLU A 377 5.69 10.91 20.48
CA GLU A 377 4.74 11.76 21.23
C GLU A 377 5.25 13.19 21.37
N GLN A 378 6.51 13.38 21.77
CA GLN A 378 7.12 14.71 21.89
C GLN A 378 7.15 15.46 20.55
N TYR A 379 7.38 14.75 19.44
CA TYR A 379 7.37 15.35 18.12
C TYR A 379 5.97 15.86 17.75
N TYR A 380 4.91 15.10 18.04
CA TYR A 380 3.52 15.50 17.77
C TYR A 380 2.94 16.49 18.79
N ALA A 381 3.52 16.63 19.99
CA ALA A 381 3.09 17.63 20.96
C ALA A 381 3.53 19.06 20.60
N VAL A 382 4.49 19.21 19.66
CA VAL A 382 5.11 20.49 19.27
C VAL A 382 4.65 20.96 17.88
N VAL A 383 4.07 20.06 17.08
CA VAL A 383 3.55 20.29 15.72
C VAL A 383 2.05 20.49 15.80
#